data_AF-A0A3A6NTY3-F1
#
_entry.id   AF-A0A3A6NTY3-F1
#
_cell.length_a   1.000
_cell.length_b   1.000
_cell.length_c   1.000
_cell.angle_alpha   90.00
_cell.angle_beta   90.00
_cell.angle_gamma   90.00
#
_symmetry.space_group_name_H-M   'P 1'
#
loop_
_entity.id
_entity.type
_entity.pdbx_description
1 polymer ?
#
loop_
_entity_poly.entity_id
_entity_poly.type
_entity_poly.pdbx_seq_one_letter_code
_entity_poly.pdbx_strand_id
1 'polypeptide(L)'
;MKKILLLLLFTGLAAVMTACGTGSYGRLEFRLAVNDIFESGQVLENYNYYYIGPEAEPVAIMAVEKKYQLAPSLWKAINLTPERLKAWMSRIDNRYRVKTRYDGAYMLDQHGTQVGLWYSPLDWTAIQRGDDNLLTIYTPDTTKNLHNYGRGVMRGTGGP
;
A
#
# COMPACT_ATOMS: atom_id res chain seq x y z
N MET A 1 37.97 -23.23 -37.53
CA MET A 1 37.19 -21.97 -37.66
C MET A 1 35.67 -22.18 -37.58
N LYS A 2 35.06 -23.18 -38.24
CA LYS A 2 33.60 -23.48 -38.13
C LYS A 2 33.09 -23.84 -36.73
N LYS A 3 33.91 -24.46 -35.86
CA LYS A 3 33.52 -24.87 -34.49
C LYS A 3 33.40 -23.70 -33.49
N ILE A 4 34.15 -22.60 -33.72
CA ILE A 4 34.12 -21.40 -32.87
C ILE A 4 32.91 -20.52 -33.21
N LEU A 5 32.48 -20.51 -34.48
CA LEU A 5 31.27 -19.81 -34.91
C LEU A 5 29.99 -20.46 -34.34
N LEU A 6 29.99 -21.78 -34.16
CA LEU A 6 28.85 -22.52 -33.59
C LEU A 6 28.72 -22.34 -32.07
N LEU A 7 29.84 -22.17 -31.36
CA LEU A 7 29.86 -21.91 -29.91
C LEU A 7 29.36 -20.50 -29.58
N LEU A 8 29.69 -19.51 -30.41
CA LEU A 8 29.18 -18.14 -30.28
C LEU A 8 27.68 -18.01 -30.61
N LEU A 9 27.16 -18.84 -31.53
CA LEU A 9 25.72 -18.90 -31.81
C LEU A 9 24.93 -19.53 -30.65
N PHE A 10 25.52 -20.45 -29.89
CA PHE A 10 24.85 -21.13 -28.78
C PHE A 10 24.83 -20.30 -27.48
N THR A 11 25.84 -19.46 -27.25
CA THR A 11 25.86 -18.51 -26.12
C THR A 11 24.95 -17.29 -26.32
N GLY A 12 24.52 -17.00 -27.55
CA GLY A 12 23.61 -15.88 -27.84
C GLY A 12 22.13 -16.14 -27.52
N LEU A 13 21.72 -17.40 -27.33
CA LEU A 13 20.31 -17.77 -27.17
C LEU A 13 19.84 -17.91 -25.71
N ALA A 14 20.76 -17.89 -24.74
CA ALA A 14 20.42 -18.06 -23.32
C ALA A 14 20.01 -16.77 -22.60
N ALA A 15 20.03 -15.60 -23.27
CA ALA A 15 19.77 -14.30 -22.63
C ALA A 15 18.30 -13.83 -22.72
N VAL A 16 17.39 -14.63 -23.27
CA VAL A 16 15.97 -14.23 -23.48
C VAL A 16 15.04 -15.06 -22.59
N MET A 17 15.31 -15.09 -21.29
CA MET A 17 14.32 -15.52 -20.30
C MET A 17 14.40 -14.63 -19.07
N THR A 18 14.02 -13.36 -19.21
CA THR A 18 13.60 -12.59 -18.04
C THR A 18 12.34 -11.82 -18.37
N ALA A 19 11.37 -11.95 -17.47
CA ALA A 19 10.11 -11.23 -17.40
C ALA A 19 8.99 -11.69 -18.35
N CYS A 20 8.57 -12.95 -18.24
CA CYS A 20 7.11 -13.22 -18.25
C CYS A 20 6.59 -12.82 -16.85
N GLY A 21 6.47 -11.52 -16.61
CA GLY A 21 5.87 -10.98 -15.38
C GLY A 21 4.36 -11.12 -15.46
N THR A 22 3.85 -12.31 -15.16
CA THR A 22 2.42 -12.52 -14.92
C THR A 22 1.98 -11.55 -13.83
N GLY A 23 1.06 -10.64 -14.16
CA GLY A 23 0.64 -9.54 -13.29
C GLY A 23 0.13 -10.03 -11.93
N SER A 24 1.01 -10.04 -10.93
CA SER A 24 0.60 -10.10 -9.53
C SER A 24 0.22 -8.70 -9.10
N TYR A 25 -0.87 -8.51 -8.37
CA TYR A 25 -1.10 -7.23 -7.70
C TYR A 25 0.02 -6.97 -6.68
N GLY A 26 0.23 -5.69 -6.39
CA GLY A 26 1.00 -5.26 -5.23
C GLY A 26 0.35 -5.71 -3.91
N ARG A 27 1.00 -5.39 -2.80
CA ARG A 27 0.57 -5.83 -1.47
C ARG A 27 0.78 -4.76 -0.40
N LEU A 28 0.05 -4.92 0.70
CA LEU A 28 0.32 -4.21 1.95
C LEU A 28 1.32 -5.03 2.78
N GLU A 29 2.35 -4.35 3.26
CA GLU A 29 3.33 -4.93 4.18
C GLU A 29 3.28 -4.19 5.52
N PHE A 30 2.58 -4.78 6.50
CA PHE A 30 2.33 -4.14 7.80
C PHE A 30 3.61 -3.92 8.60
N ARG A 31 3.76 -2.70 9.14
CA ARG A 31 4.97 -2.23 9.83
C ARG A 31 4.61 -1.23 10.91
N LEU A 32 5.08 -1.47 12.13
CA LEU A 32 4.88 -0.56 13.27
C LEU A 32 5.48 0.83 13.02
N ALA A 33 6.57 0.92 12.27
CA ALA A 33 7.17 2.19 11.88
C ALA A 33 6.21 3.10 11.09
N VAL A 34 5.26 2.52 10.35
CA VAL A 34 4.24 3.30 9.64
C VAL A 34 3.20 3.84 10.61
N ASN A 35 2.82 3.07 11.65
CA ASN A 35 1.98 3.59 12.72
C ASN A 35 2.64 4.80 13.40
N ASP A 36 3.94 4.74 13.69
CA ASP A 36 4.66 5.83 14.35
C ASP A 36 4.58 7.14 13.55
N ILE A 37 4.67 7.07 12.22
CA ILE A 37 4.54 8.25 11.33
C ILE A 37 3.14 8.87 11.48
N PHE A 38 2.08 8.09 11.29
CA PHE A 38 0.72 8.64 11.31
C PHE A 38 0.29 9.08 12.72
N GLU A 39 0.57 8.26 13.73
CA GLU A 39 0.15 8.51 15.11
C GLU A 39 0.92 9.64 15.78
N SER A 40 2.17 9.91 15.37
CA SER A 40 2.90 11.11 15.82
C SER A 40 2.38 12.41 15.19
N GLY A 41 1.52 12.31 14.17
CA GLY A 41 1.06 13.46 13.40
C GLY A 41 2.10 13.99 12.42
N GLN A 42 3.09 13.18 12.04
CA GLN A 42 4.10 13.55 11.06
C GLN A 42 3.51 13.56 9.64
N VAL A 43 3.64 14.69 8.96
CA VAL A 43 3.32 14.83 7.54
C VAL A 43 4.63 14.83 6.75
N LEU A 44 4.72 13.93 5.77
CA LEU A 44 5.90 13.72 4.93
C LEU A 44 5.80 14.58 3.67
N GLU A 45 6.76 15.48 3.47
CA GLU A 45 6.73 16.47 2.39
C GLU A 45 6.85 15.86 0.97
N ASN A 46 7.44 14.66 0.84
CA ASN A 46 7.62 13.97 -0.43
C ASN A 46 6.42 13.09 -0.82
N TYR A 47 5.28 13.23 -0.14
CA TYR A 47 4.06 12.46 -0.38
C TYR A 47 2.85 13.34 -0.69
N ASN A 48 1.94 12.79 -1.50
CA ASN A 48 0.59 13.27 -1.70
C ASN A 48 -0.36 12.45 -0.83
N TYR A 49 -1.31 13.11 -0.15
CA TYR A 49 -2.20 12.45 0.81
C TYR A 49 -3.60 12.26 0.24
N TYR A 50 -4.18 11.11 0.59
CA TYR A 50 -5.52 10.71 0.18
C TYR A 50 -6.28 10.05 1.32
N TYR A 51 -7.60 10.15 1.31
CA TYR A 51 -8.44 9.44 2.28
C TYR A 51 -9.77 8.97 1.69
N ILE A 52 -10.43 8.05 2.38
CA ILE A 52 -11.82 7.64 2.14
C ILE A 52 -12.64 7.68 3.43
N GLY A 53 -13.96 7.72 3.28
CA GLY A 53 -14.90 7.81 4.41
C GLY A 53 -15.25 9.24 4.82
N PRO A 54 -15.83 9.40 6.02
CA PRO A 54 -16.18 10.70 6.58
C PRO A 54 -14.98 11.62 6.74
N GLU A 55 -15.15 12.90 6.43
CA GLU A 55 -14.06 13.89 6.50
C GLU A 55 -13.52 14.09 7.92
N ALA A 56 -14.40 13.92 8.90
CA ALA A 56 -14.12 14.04 10.33
C ALA A 56 -13.38 12.84 10.93
N GLU A 57 -13.50 11.68 10.29
CA GLU A 57 -13.05 10.37 10.79
C GLU A 57 -12.85 9.42 9.60
N PRO A 58 -11.69 9.50 8.92
CA PRO A 58 -11.44 8.72 7.71
C PRO A 58 -11.33 7.23 8.03
N VAL A 59 -11.86 6.40 7.14
CA VAL A 59 -11.74 4.93 7.25
C VAL A 59 -10.36 4.46 6.80
N ALA A 60 -9.78 5.09 5.79
CA ALA A 60 -8.40 4.80 5.37
C ALA A 60 -7.71 6.09 4.96
N ILE A 61 -6.42 6.15 5.25
CA ILE A 61 -5.51 7.24 4.89
C ILE A 61 -4.36 6.62 4.08
N MET A 62 -3.97 7.27 3.00
CA MET A 62 -2.78 6.91 2.24
C MET A 62 -1.87 8.11 2.03
N ALA A 63 -0.57 7.84 2.03
CA ALA A 63 0.45 8.75 1.54
C ALA A 63 1.11 8.09 0.32
N VAL A 64 1.03 8.69 -0.86
CA VAL A 64 1.64 8.20 -2.10
C VAL A 64 2.85 9.05 -2.43
N GLU A 65 4.01 8.46 -2.74
CA GLU A 65 5.18 9.27 -3.10
C GLU A 65 4.90 10.15 -4.33
N LYS A 66 5.35 11.41 -4.31
CA LYS A 66 5.06 12.40 -5.36
C LYS A 66 5.51 12.03 -6.78
N LYS A 67 6.42 11.06 -6.91
CA LYS A 67 6.87 10.53 -8.22
C LYS A 67 5.81 9.66 -8.92
N TYR A 68 4.76 9.28 -8.20
CA TYR A 68 3.62 8.51 -8.70
C TYR A 68 2.39 9.38 -8.88
N GLN A 69 1.56 9.02 -9.85
CA GLN A 69 0.27 9.66 -10.09
C GLN A 69 -0.84 8.68 -9.72
N LEU A 70 -1.83 9.10 -8.93
CA LEU A 70 -2.96 8.24 -8.62
C LEU A 70 -3.99 8.29 -9.75
N ALA A 71 -4.38 7.13 -10.28
CA ALA A 71 -5.45 7.02 -11.26
C ALA A 71 -6.80 7.52 -10.67
N PRO A 72 -7.73 8.01 -11.51
CA PRO A 72 -9.06 8.41 -11.07
C PRO A 72 -9.74 7.31 -10.23
N SER A 73 -10.22 7.67 -9.04
CA SER A 73 -10.74 6.73 -8.06
C SER A 73 -11.63 7.43 -7.02
N LEU A 74 -12.13 6.71 -6.02
CA LEU A 74 -12.92 7.28 -4.91
C LEU A 74 -12.06 7.93 -3.81
N TRP A 75 -10.73 7.88 -3.96
CA TRP A 75 -9.80 8.49 -3.03
C TRP A 75 -9.87 10.02 -3.13
N LYS A 76 -10.09 10.66 -1.99
CA LYS A 76 -10.14 12.12 -1.90
C LYS A 76 -8.75 12.65 -1.63
N ALA A 77 -8.18 13.37 -2.60
CA ALA A 77 -6.93 14.09 -2.42
C ALA A 77 -7.09 15.18 -1.35
N ILE A 78 -6.04 15.40 -0.56
CA ILE A 78 -6.05 16.40 0.49
C ILE A 78 -4.66 17.01 0.68
N ASN A 79 -4.63 18.34 0.89
CA ASN A 79 -3.46 19.00 1.47
C ASN A 79 -3.46 18.76 2.98
N LEU A 80 -2.82 17.67 3.42
CA LEU A 80 -2.84 17.25 4.82
C LEU A 80 -1.92 18.14 5.67
N THR A 81 -2.44 18.65 6.79
CA THR A 81 -1.63 19.38 7.79
C THR A 81 -1.41 18.53 9.04
N PRO A 82 -0.35 18.78 9.83
CA PRO A 82 -0.13 18.09 11.09
C PRO A 82 -1.30 18.21 12.07
N GLU A 83 -1.95 19.36 12.14
CA GLU A 83 -3.11 19.61 13.02
C GLU A 83 -4.29 18.72 12.63
N ARG A 84 -4.57 18.63 11.32
CA ARG A 84 -5.64 17.79 10.81
C ARG A 84 -5.36 16.31 11.01
N LEU A 85 -4.13 15.88 10.79
CA LEU A 85 -3.72 14.49 11.05
C LEU A 85 -3.87 14.15 12.53
N LYS A 86 -3.41 15.01 13.45
CA LYS A 86 -3.61 14.85 14.90
C LYS A 86 -5.09 14.83 15.27
N ALA A 87 -5.91 15.67 14.66
CA ALA A 87 -7.35 15.66 14.88
C ALA A 87 -7.98 14.32 14.48
N TRP A 88 -7.58 13.73 13.34
CA TRP A 88 -8.00 12.37 12.97
C TRP A 88 -7.51 11.32 13.97
N MET A 89 -6.23 11.35 14.36
CA MET A 89 -5.65 10.39 15.32
C MET A 89 -6.31 10.43 16.71
N SER A 90 -6.93 11.56 17.09
CA SER A 90 -7.67 11.67 18.35
C SER A 90 -9.07 11.04 18.31
N ARG A 91 -9.61 10.82 17.10
CA ARG A 91 -10.97 10.32 16.86
C ARG A 91 -10.99 8.85 16.47
N ILE A 92 -10.07 8.42 15.61
CA ILE A 92 -9.99 7.03 15.16
C ILE A 92 -9.36 6.12 16.23
N ASP A 93 -9.67 4.83 16.14
CA ASP A 93 -9.08 3.82 17.00
C ASP A 93 -7.67 3.42 16.51
N ASN A 94 -6.63 3.93 17.14
CA ASN A 94 -5.23 3.57 16.81
C ASN A 94 -4.72 2.40 17.67
N ARG A 95 -3.42 2.08 17.63
CA ARG A 95 -2.86 0.96 18.42
C ARG A 95 -3.09 1.05 19.94
N TYR A 96 -3.43 2.23 20.45
CA TYR A 96 -3.76 2.47 21.86
C TYR A 96 -5.26 2.27 22.18
N ARG A 97 -6.09 1.96 21.18
CA ARG A 97 -7.55 1.80 21.29
C ARG A 97 -8.01 0.50 20.60
N VAL A 98 -8.80 -0.31 21.30
CA VAL A 98 -8.95 -1.74 20.95
C VAL A 98 -10.14 -2.04 20.04
N LYS A 99 -11.07 -1.10 19.81
CA LYS A 99 -12.36 -1.41 19.18
C LYS A 99 -12.25 -1.58 17.66
N THR A 100 -11.55 -0.69 16.96
CA THR A 100 -11.34 -0.76 15.49
C THR A 100 -9.91 -0.39 15.13
N ARG A 101 -8.92 -1.18 15.57
CA ARG A 101 -7.49 -0.87 15.42
C ARG A 101 -7.11 -0.50 13.98
N TYR A 102 -6.45 0.64 13.81
CA TYR A 102 -5.82 1.01 12.55
C TYR A 102 -4.40 0.45 12.51
N ASP A 103 -4.00 -0.10 11.36
CA ASP A 103 -2.67 -0.62 11.14
C ASP A 103 -1.99 0.08 9.96
N GLY A 104 -0.72 0.41 10.17
CA GLY A 104 0.17 0.99 9.18
C GLY A 104 0.86 -0.07 8.33
N ALA A 105 0.94 0.20 7.02
CA ALA A 105 1.65 -0.67 6.09
C ALA A 105 2.41 0.11 5.01
N TYR A 106 3.49 -0.48 4.51
CA TYR A 106 4.05 -0.08 3.23
C TYR A 106 3.14 -0.58 2.11
N MET A 107 2.86 0.29 1.15
CA MET A 107 2.22 -0.08 -0.10
C MET A 107 3.31 -0.47 -1.08
N LEU A 108 3.34 -1.75 -1.49
CA LEU A 108 4.29 -2.27 -2.47
C LEU A 108 3.57 -2.50 -3.80
N ASP A 109 4.19 -2.12 -4.93
CA ASP A 109 3.70 -2.46 -6.27
C ASP A 109 3.95 -3.94 -6.62
N GLN A 110 3.52 -4.35 -7.82
CA GLN A 110 3.70 -5.72 -8.31
C GLN A 110 5.17 -6.18 -8.39
N HIS A 111 6.12 -5.26 -8.36
CA HIS A 111 7.55 -5.53 -8.41
C HIS A 111 8.19 -5.51 -7.02
N GLY A 112 7.41 -5.28 -5.96
CA GLY A 112 7.90 -5.11 -4.59
C GLY A 112 8.48 -3.73 -4.31
N THR A 113 8.30 -2.76 -5.22
CA THR A 113 8.76 -1.38 -4.99
C THR A 113 7.80 -0.70 -4.03
N GLN A 114 8.31 -0.05 -2.99
CA GLN A 114 7.48 0.80 -2.15
C GLN A 114 6.99 2.01 -2.96
N VAL A 115 5.68 2.24 -2.93
CA VAL A 115 5.02 3.35 -3.63
C VAL A 115 4.33 4.33 -2.68
N GLY A 116 4.15 3.93 -1.43
CA GLY A 116 3.46 4.74 -0.45
C GLY A 116 3.29 4.07 0.91
N LEU A 117 2.53 4.74 1.76
CA LEU A 117 2.13 4.31 3.10
C LEU A 117 0.60 4.20 3.17
N TRP A 118 0.13 3.23 3.94
CA TRP A 118 -1.27 2.94 4.20
C TRP A 118 -1.54 2.99 5.70
N TYR A 119 -2.71 3.49 6.10
CA TYR A 119 -3.16 3.46 7.49
C TYR A 119 -4.69 3.28 7.56
N SER A 120 -5.14 2.11 8.01
CA SER A 120 -6.56 1.72 8.03
C SER A 120 -6.79 0.48 8.91
N PRO A 121 -8.03 0.22 9.40
CA PRO A 121 -8.43 -1.10 9.87
C PRO A 121 -8.63 -2.11 8.72
N LEU A 122 -8.58 -1.67 7.47
CA LEU A 122 -8.69 -2.57 6.31
C LEU A 122 -7.31 -3.14 5.99
N ASP A 123 -7.24 -4.47 5.90
CA ASP A 123 -6.00 -5.23 5.78
C ASP A 123 -5.66 -5.62 4.32
N TRP A 124 -6.47 -5.19 3.36
CA TRP A 124 -6.28 -5.49 1.94
C TRP A 124 -6.73 -4.35 1.02
N THR A 125 -6.02 -4.21 -0.10
CA THR A 125 -6.40 -3.40 -1.26
C THR A 125 -5.65 -3.93 -2.49
N ALA A 126 -6.20 -3.76 -3.68
CA ALA A 126 -5.49 -4.05 -4.92
C ALA A 126 -4.63 -2.84 -5.32
N ILE A 127 -3.33 -3.07 -5.48
CA ILE A 127 -2.33 -2.07 -5.89
C ILE A 127 -1.77 -2.51 -7.23
N GLN A 128 -1.76 -1.61 -8.20
CA GLN A 128 -1.13 -1.86 -9.50
C GLN A 128 -0.43 -0.61 -9.98
N ARG A 129 0.82 -0.75 -10.41
CA ARG A 129 1.55 0.28 -11.12
C ARG A 129 1.45 0.02 -12.62
N GLY A 130 0.82 0.92 -13.36
CA GLY A 130 0.86 0.95 -14.81
C GLY A 130 2.09 1.69 -15.34
N ASP A 131 2.03 2.02 -16.62
CA ASP A 131 3.02 2.86 -17.28
C ASP A 131 3.05 4.28 -16.67
N ASP A 132 4.12 5.02 -16.93
CA ASP A 132 4.30 6.42 -16.50
C ASP A 132 4.09 6.68 -15.00
N ASN A 133 4.35 5.68 -14.15
CA ASN A 133 4.15 5.74 -12.70
C ASN A 133 2.70 5.99 -12.28
N LEU A 134 1.74 5.61 -13.13
CA LEU A 134 0.32 5.65 -12.79
C LEU A 134 -0.01 4.51 -11.82
N LEU A 135 -0.52 4.84 -10.64
CA LEU A 135 -0.95 3.88 -9.63
C LEU A 135 -2.47 3.76 -9.63
N THR A 136 -2.94 2.54 -9.77
CA THR A 136 -4.33 2.17 -9.48
C THR A 136 -4.37 1.52 -8.11
N ILE A 137 -5.00 2.20 -7.15
CA ILE A 137 -5.22 1.68 -5.79
C ILE A 137 -6.73 1.61 -5.57
N TYR A 138 -7.26 0.39 -5.53
CA TYR A 138 -8.71 0.20 -5.41
C TYR A 138 -9.17 0.53 -4.00
N THR A 139 -10.29 1.25 -3.91
CA THR A 139 -10.94 1.50 -2.63
C THR A 139 -11.45 0.16 -2.09
N PRO A 140 -11.02 -0.28 -0.89
CA PRO A 140 -11.50 -1.53 -0.35
C PRO A 140 -12.98 -1.40 -0.02
N ASP A 141 -13.73 -2.49 -0.20
CA ASP A 141 -15.14 -2.55 0.16
C ASP A 141 -15.30 -2.38 1.68
N THR A 142 -15.76 -1.21 2.10
CA THR A 142 -15.95 -0.86 3.51
C THR A 142 -17.19 -1.53 4.11
N THR A 143 -18.09 -2.08 3.29
CA THR A 143 -19.34 -2.70 3.77
C THR A 143 -19.14 -4.12 4.29
N LYS A 144 -18.15 -4.86 3.78
CA LYS A 144 -17.94 -6.29 4.12
C LYS A 144 -16.95 -6.52 5.26
N ASN A 145 -16.02 -5.58 5.49
CA ASN A 145 -14.85 -5.83 6.36
C ASN A 145 -14.94 -5.22 7.76
N LEU A 146 -15.74 -4.17 7.96
CA LEU A 146 -15.97 -3.62 9.31
C LEU A 146 -16.66 -4.63 10.24
N HIS A 147 -17.48 -5.54 9.70
CA HIS A 147 -18.17 -6.57 10.48
C HIS A 147 -17.26 -7.74 10.93
N ASN A 148 -16.14 -7.97 10.23
CA ASN A 148 -15.22 -9.08 10.51
C ASN A 148 -14.03 -8.69 11.40
N TYR A 149 -13.89 -7.40 11.73
CA TYR A 149 -12.76 -6.87 12.50
C TYR A 149 -12.68 -7.47 13.93
N GLY A 150 -13.80 -7.97 14.48
CA GLY A 150 -13.82 -8.71 15.74
C GLY A 150 -13.38 -10.18 15.66
N ARG A 151 -13.15 -10.76 14.47
CA ARG A 151 -12.81 -12.19 14.29
C ARG A 151 -11.38 -12.44 13.79
N GLY A 152 -10.74 -11.47 13.14
CA GLY A 152 -9.40 -11.64 12.54
C GLY A 152 -8.23 -11.72 13.52
N VAL A 153 -8.37 -11.12 14.72
CA VAL A 153 -7.30 -11.10 15.75
C VAL A 153 -6.99 -12.51 16.31
N MET A 154 -7.85 -13.50 16.06
CA MET A 154 -7.65 -14.89 16.51
C MET A 154 -6.87 -15.77 15.51
N ARG A 155 -6.43 -15.24 14.35
CA ARG A 155 -5.76 -16.05 13.31
C ARG A 155 -4.25 -15.85 13.23
N GLY A 156 -3.62 -15.64 14.39
CA GLY A 156 -2.19 -15.36 14.52
C GLY A 156 -1.46 -16.18 15.58
N THR A 157 -1.89 -17.41 15.91
CA THR A 157 -0.99 -18.43 16.49
C THR A 157 -1.50 -19.81 16.09
N GLY A 158 -0.70 -20.58 15.35
CA GLY A 158 -1.05 -21.94 14.99
C GLY A 158 -0.47 -22.41 13.67
N GLY A 159 0.84 -22.68 13.67
CA GLY A 159 1.47 -23.57 12.71
C GLY A 159 2.41 -24.51 13.47
N PRO A 160 2.28 -25.84 13.34
CA PRO A 160 3.21 -26.82 13.91
C PRO A 160 4.60 -26.75 13.26
#